data_AF-A0A966F6M7-F1
#
_entry.id   AF-A0A966F6M7-F1
#
_cell.length_a   1.000
_cell.length_b   1.000
_cell.length_c   1.000
_cell.angle_alpha   90.00
_cell.angle_beta   90.00
_cell.angle_gamma   90.00
#
_symmetry.space_group_name_H-M   'P 1'
#
loop_
_entity.id
_entity.type
_entity.pdbx_description
1 polymer ?
#
loop_
_entity_poly.entity_id
_entity_poly.type
_entity_poly.pdbx_seq_one_letter_code
_entity_poly.pdbx_strand_id
1 'polypeptide(L)' 'MISITKKERFLQTYANLPMASRDEIIVVVDGEPMTWKAAKIEVETDTSIGMKILDKLEGMKLLK' A
#
# COMPACT_ATOMS: atom_id res chain seq x y z
N MET A 1 -6.59 -10.03 -22.01
CA MET A 1 -5.57 -9.90 -20.95
C MET A 1 -6.18 -9.08 -19.83
N ILE A 2 -6.28 -9.64 -18.62
CA ILE A 2 -6.76 -8.90 -17.44
C ILE A 2 -5.54 -8.14 -16.91
N SER A 3 -5.60 -6.80 -16.89
CA SER A 3 -4.55 -5.97 -16.29
C SER A 3 -4.72 -5.94 -14.78
N ILE A 4 -3.67 -6.29 -14.02
CA ILE A 4 -3.68 -6.25 -12.56
C ILE A 4 -3.67 -4.79 -12.07
N THR A 5 -4.61 -4.46 -11.20
CA THR A 5 -4.79 -3.13 -10.58
C THR A 5 -3.70 -2.80 -9.55
N LYS A 6 -3.54 -1.52 -9.19
CA LYS A 6 -2.60 -1.10 -8.13
C LYS A 6 -2.91 -1.77 -6.79
N LYS A 7 -4.21 -1.89 -6.47
CA LYS A 7 -4.69 -2.55 -5.24
C LYS A 7 -4.27 -4.00 -5.20
N GLU A 8 -4.47 -4.76 -6.27
CA GLU A 8 -4.06 -6.17 -6.34
C GLU A 8 -2.54 -6.33 -6.19
N ARG A 9 -1.73 -5.49 -6.86
CA ARG A 9 -0.26 -5.48 -6.70
C ARG A 9 0.19 -5.14 -5.28
N PHE A 10 -0.49 -4.19 -4.64
CA PHE A 10 -0.26 -3.87 -3.23
C PHE A 10 -0.56 -5.05 -2.32
N LEU A 11 -1.73 -5.69 -2.47
CA LEU A 11 -2.11 -6.84 -1.65
C LEU A 11 -1.17 -8.02 -1.86
N GLN A 12 -0.70 -8.26 -3.08
CA GLN A 12 0.31 -9.25 -3.38
C GLN A 12 1.65 -8.92 -2.70
N THR A 13 2.08 -7.65 -2.77
CA THR A 13 3.29 -7.19 -2.10
C THR A 13 3.17 -7.38 -0.58
N TYR A 14 2.06 -6.95 0.03
CA TYR A 14 1.79 -7.09 1.46
C TYR A 14 1.74 -8.54 1.92
N ALA A 15 1.10 -9.43 1.15
CA ALA A 15 0.99 -10.85 1.48
C ALA A 15 2.37 -11.53 1.58
N ASN A 16 3.35 -11.05 0.83
CA ASN A 16 4.72 -11.57 0.82
C ASN A 16 5.63 -10.95 1.89
N LEU A 17 5.15 -9.98 2.68
CA LEU A 17 5.95 -9.35 3.74
C LEU A 17 6.06 -10.25 4.98
N PRO A 18 7.25 -10.35 5.59
CA PRO A 18 7.39 -10.85 6.96
C PRO A 18 6.50 -10.08 7.93
N MET A 19 6.05 -10.73 9.00
CA MET A 19 5.16 -10.10 9.98
C MET A 19 5.75 -8.82 10.58
N ALA A 20 7.05 -8.84 10.94
CA ALA A 20 7.72 -7.70 11.54
C ALA A 20 7.76 -6.47 10.60
N SER A 21 7.93 -6.69 9.29
CA SER A 21 7.95 -5.61 8.32
C SER A 21 6.61 -4.92 8.14
N ARG A 22 5.50 -5.52 8.60
CA ARG A 22 4.17 -4.89 8.48
C ARG A 22 4.01 -3.64 9.33
N ASP A 23 4.87 -3.45 10.34
CA ASP A 23 4.88 -2.28 11.22
C ASP A 23 5.86 -1.19 10.74
N GLU A 24 6.60 -1.42 9.66
CA GLU A 24 7.50 -0.41 9.07
C GLU A 24 6.70 0.69 8.36
N ILE A 25 7.14 1.95 8.51
CA ILE A 25 6.60 3.12 7.81
C ILE A 25 7.07 3.10 6.35
N ILE A 26 6.13 3.24 5.41
CA ILE A 26 6.41 3.10 3.96
C ILE A 26 6.11 4.36 3.16
N VAL A 27 5.27 5.24 3.68
CA VAL A 27 4.84 6.45 2.98
C VAL A 27 4.31 7.48 3.96
N VAL A 28 4.45 8.76 3.63
CA VAL A 28 3.76 9.85 4.33
C VAL A 28 2.63 10.39 3.44
N VAL A 29 1.41 10.42 3.97
CA VAL A 29 0.21 10.94 3.30
C VAL A 29 -0.39 12.03 4.19
N ASP A 30 -0.62 13.21 3.63
CA ASP A 30 -1.18 14.36 4.33
C ASP A 30 -0.47 14.72 5.66
N GLY A 31 0.83 14.43 5.75
CA GLY A 31 1.67 14.68 6.94
C GLY A 31 1.70 13.53 7.94
N GLU A 32 0.94 12.46 7.72
CA GLU A 32 0.88 11.30 8.61
C GLU A 32 1.72 10.12 8.06
N PRO A 33 2.60 9.52 8.86
CA PRO A 33 3.36 8.34 8.45
C PRO A 33 2.48 7.09 8.48
N MET A 34 2.46 6.36 7.37
CA MET A 34 1.67 5.15 7.20
C MET A 34 2.57 3.91 7.21
N THR A 35 2.24 2.94 8.05
CA THR A 35 2.85 1.60 8.00
C THR A 35 2.20 0.72 6.94
N TRP A 36 2.82 -0.41 6.58
CA TRP A 36 2.18 -1.42 5.72
C TRP A 36 0.82 -1.87 6.26
N LYS A 37 0.69 -2.11 7.57
CA LYS A 37 -0.55 -2.55 8.21
C LYS A 37 -1.65 -1.48 8.12
N ALA A 38 -1.32 -0.22 8.43
CA ALA A 38 -2.26 0.88 8.31
C ALA A 38 -2.68 1.10 6.85
N ALA A 39 -1.70 1.10 5.93
CA ALA A 39 -1.94 1.19 4.50
C ALA A 39 -2.88 0.10 3.97
N LYS A 40 -2.74 -1.14 4.45
CA LYS A 40 -3.64 -2.24 4.06
C LYS A 40 -5.08 -1.96 4.43
N ILE A 41 -5.34 -1.45 5.64
CA ILE A 41 -6.71 -1.15 6.09
C ILE A 41 -7.34 -0.10 5.16
N GLU A 42 -6.62 0.99 4.89
CA GLU A 42 -7.08 2.07 4.00
C GLU A 42 -7.32 1.57 2.57
N VAL A 43 -6.42 0.74 2.03
CA VAL A 43 -6.52 0.17 0.68
C VAL A 43 -7.66 -0.84 0.57
N GLU A 44 -7.85 -1.71 1.58
CA GLU A 44 -8.93 -2.70 1.57
C GLU A 44 -10.30 -2.03 1.66
N THR A 45 -10.40 -0.92 2.38
CA THR A 45 -11.64 -0.14 2.57
C THR A 45 -11.86 0.96 1.53
N ASP A 46 -11.00 1.04 0.51
CA ASP A 46 -11.12 1.95 -0.63
C ASP A 46 -11.25 3.44 -0.25
N THR A 47 -10.51 3.87 0.79
CA THR A 47 -10.52 5.26 1.23
C THR A 47 -9.75 6.17 0.28
N SER A 48 -9.98 7.49 0.38
CA SER A 48 -9.18 8.49 -0.34
C SER A 48 -7.70 8.46 0.07
N ILE A 49 -7.40 8.13 1.33
CA ILE A 49 -6.03 7.92 1.82
C ILE A 49 -5.44 6.68 1.15
N GLY A 50 -6.19 5.57 1.07
CA GLY A 50 -5.79 4.35 0.39
C GLY A 50 -5.41 4.59 -1.07
N MET A 51 -6.19 5.40 -1.79
CA MET A 51 -5.87 5.80 -3.16
C MET A 51 -4.55 6.60 -3.24
N LYS A 52 -4.34 7.58 -2.36
CA LYS A 52 -3.08 8.35 -2.28
C LYS A 52 -1.88 7.46 -1.97
N ILE A 53 -2.05 6.47 -1.11
CA ILE A 53 -1.01 5.47 -0.80
C ILE A 53 -0.64 4.69 -2.05
N LEU A 54 -1.63 4.14 -2.77
CA LEU A 54 -1.37 3.36 -3.99
C LEU A 54 -0.62 4.17 -5.05
N ASP A 55 -1.02 5.43 -5.27
CA ASP A 55 -0.36 6.30 -6.24
C ASP A 55 1.09 6.61 -5.86
N LYS A 56 1.35 6.89 -4.58
CA LYS A 56 2.71 7.12 -4.08
C LYS A 56 3.58 5.87 -4.17
N LEU A 57 3.08 4.71 -3.75
CA LEU A 57 3.83 3.44 -3.80
C LEU A 57 4.09 2.98 -5.24
N GLU A 58 3.16 3.21 -6.16
CA GLU A 58 3.38 2.97 -7.59
C GLU A 58 4.44 3.92 -8.15
N GLY A 59 4.39 5.21 -7.82
CA GLY A 59 5.40 6.19 -8.23
C GLY A 59 6.81 5.85 -7.72
N MET A 60 6.91 5.24 -6.54
CA MET A 60 8.16 4.72 -5.96
C MET A 60 8.54 3.32 -6.48
N LYS A 61 7.71 2.70 -7.35
CA LYS A 61 7.92 1.35 -7.89
C LYS A 61 8.04 0.26 -6.82
N LEU A 62 7.30 0.40 -5.73
CA LEU A 62 7.28 -0.58 -4.63
C LEU A 62 6.21 -1.67 -4.79
N LEU A 63 5.28 -1.49 -5.73
CA LEU A 63 4.22 -2.46 -6.02
C LEU A 63 4.67 -3.41 -7.14
N LYS A 64 4.65 -4.71 -6.88
CA LYS A 64 4.97 -5.76 -7.86
C LYS A 64 3.72 -6.31 -8.54
#